data_AF-A0A0P4VQF6-F1
#
_entry.id   AF-A0A0P4VQF6-F1
#
_cell.length_a   1.000
_cell.length_b   1.000
_cell.length_c   1.000
_cell.angle_alpha   90.00
_cell.angle_beta   90.00
_cell.angle_gamma   90.00
#
_symmetry.space_group_name_H-M   'P 1'
#
loop_
_entity.id
_entity.type
_entity.pdbx_description
1 polymer ?
#
loop_
_entity_poly.entity_id
_entity_poly.type
_entity_poly.pdbx_seq_one_letter_code
_entity_poly.pdbx_strand_id
1 'polypeptide(L)'
;GLCGAPDVPHIQLQNHNKPQETELFEASGRGGSVRITFELKLTEQTEAIWDTLLIGKRLYIQVRPSFFPDGSKEAFITLLEYAEEVLKCTDIIVCLKKDRPDRAQLVRTFMYLGFSILPPGHELLPHNNDTLNLYMRHAIV
;
A
#
# COMPACT_ATOMS: atom_id res chain seq x y z
N GLY A 1 -2.76 -28.08 28.00
CA GLY A 1 -2.39 -27.54 26.69
C GLY A 1 -3.59 -26.83 26.13
N LEU A 2 -3.53 -25.51 26.02
CA LEU A 2 -4.50 -24.73 25.29
C LEU A 2 -3.68 -23.71 24.50
N CYS A 3 -3.44 -24.04 23.24
CA CYS A 3 -2.82 -23.16 22.27
C CYS A 3 -3.87 -22.08 21.97
N GLY A 4 -3.67 -20.87 22.50
CA GLY A 4 -4.45 -19.71 22.08
C GLY A 4 -4.13 -19.43 20.62
N ALA A 5 -5.14 -19.48 19.76
CA ALA A 5 -4.99 -18.99 18.39
C ALA A 5 -4.64 -17.49 18.46
N PRO A 6 -3.69 -16.98 17.66
CA PRO A 6 -3.46 -15.56 17.58
C PRO A 6 -4.71 -14.90 16.98
N ASP A 7 -5.22 -13.87 17.67
CA ASP A 7 -6.31 -13.01 17.18
C ASP A 7 -5.95 -12.48 15.79
N VAL A 8 -6.76 -12.83 14.79
CA VAL A 8 -6.66 -12.27 13.44
C VAL A 8 -7.10 -10.81 13.54
N PRO A 9 -6.27 -9.84 13.14
CA PRO A 9 -6.61 -8.44 13.34
C PRO A 9 -7.82 -8.05 12.48
N HIS A 10 -8.81 -7.44 13.13
CA HIS A 10 -10.03 -6.94 12.49
C HIS A 10 -9.71 -5.67 11.70
N ILE A 11 -9.63 -5.76 10.37
CA ILE A 11 -9.52 -4.59 9.49
C ILE A 11 -10.87 -3.85 9.47
N GLN A 12 -10.88 -2.62 9.98
CA GLN A 12 -12.06 -1.74 9.94
C GLN A 12 -11.99 -0.82 8.72
N LEU A 13 -12.88 -1.05 7.75
CA LEU A 13 -13.08 -0.18 6.59
C LEU A 13 -13.90 1.04 7.02
N GLN A 14 -13.25 2.17 7.27
CA GLN A 14 -13.96 3.42 7.54
C GLN A 14 -13.85 4.38 6.34
N ASN A 15 -14.99 4.77 5.77
CA ASN A 15 -15.08 5.79 4.73
C ASN A 15 -15.01 7.19 5.37
N HIS A 16 -13.82 7.62 5.79
CA HIS A 16 -13.62 8.99 6.28
C HIS A 16 -13.19 9.92 5.15
N ASN A 17 -14.12 10.80 4.75
CA ASN A 17 -13.91 11.84 3.76
C ASN A 17 -13.23 13.07 4.43
N LYS A 18 -11.91 13.27 4.23
CA LYS A 18 -11.25 14.60 4.32
C LYS A 18 -9.84 14.59 3.66
N PRO A 19 -9.39 15.66 2.99
CA PRO A 19 -8.47 15.59 1.86
C PRO A 19 -7.00 15.87 2.23
N GLN A 20 -6.11 15.02 1.73
CA GLN A 20 -4.71 15.35 1.39
C GLN A 20 -4.44 14.88 -0.05
N GLU A 21 -5.22 15.44 -0.98
CA GLU A 21 -5.14 15.24 -2.43
C GLU A 21 -4.24 16.28 -3.08
N THR A 22 -3.24 15.89 -3.88
CA THR A 22 -3.05 16.56 -5.19
C THR A 22 -2.22 15.84 -6.27
N GLU A 23 -1.59 14.66 -6.07
CA GLU A 23 -0.73 14.12 -7.16
C GLU A 23 -0.90 12.63 -7.54
N LEU A 24 -1.68 11.83 -6.79
CA LEU A 24 -2.19 10.55 -7.35
C LEU A 24 -3.44 10.75 -8.22
N PHE A 25 -4.07 11.92 -8.11
CA PHE A 25 -5.48 12.15 -8.41
C PHE A 25 -5.67 13.21 -9.49
N GLU A 26 -5.45 12.90 -10.77
CA GLU A 26 -6.07 13.61 -11.90
C GLU A 26 -6.30 12.69 -13.12
N ALA A 27 -6.70 11.44 -12.87
CA ALA A 27 -7.02 10.50 -13.94
C ALA A 27 -8.32 9.72 -13.69
N SER A 28 -9.38 10.37 -13.19
CA SER A 28 -10.74 9.80 -13.30
C SER A 28 -11.37 10.16 -14.65
N GLY A 29 -10.74 9.68 -15.72
CA GLY A 29 -11.32 9.62 -17.05
C GLY A 29 -11.83 8.21 -17.32
N ARG A 30 -13.09 7.93 -16.97
CA ARG A 30 -13.90 6.75 -17.38
C ARG A 30 -13.75 5.41 -16.65
N GLY A 31 -12.96 5.28 -15.58
CA GLY A 31 -12.94 4.07 -14.73
C GLY A 31 -13.00 4.44 -13.25
N GLY A 32 -13.97 3.91 -12.51
CA GLY A 32 -14.14 4.22 -11.09
C GLY A 32 -12.90 3.84 -10.27
N SER A 33 -12.46 4.75 -9.40
CA SER A 33 -11.43 4.48 -8.39
C SER A 33 -12.07 4.56 -7.00
N VAL A 34 -11.60 3.73 -6.07
CA VAL A 34 -12.11 3.68 -4.69
C VAL A 34 -10.97 3.91 -3.73
N ARG A 35 -11.07 4.92 -2.87
CA ARG A 35 -10.14 5.12 -1.76
C ARG A 35 -10.46 4.15 -0.65
N ILE A 36 -9.45 3.48 -0.14
CA ILE A 36 -9.57 2.55 0.98
C ILE A 36 -8.52 2.93 2.02
N THR A 37 -8.96 3.19 3.24
CA THR A 37 -8.07 3.38 4.39
C THR A 37 -8.03 2.09 5.17
N PHE A 38 -6.83 1.59 5.39
CA PHE A 38 -6.57 0.40 6.19
C PHE A 38 -6.06 0.82 7.55
N GLU A 39 -6.77 0.43 8.59
CA GLU A 39 -6.43 0.69 9.99
C GLU A 39 -6.17 -0.64 10.68
N LEU A 40 -4.98 -0.80 11.24
CA LEU A 40 -4.58 -1.98 12.00
C LEU A 40 -4.06 -1.59 13.37
N LYS A 41 -4.78 -2.01 14.41
CA LYS A 41 -4.36 -1.81 15.80
C LYS A 41 -3.35 -2.89 16.19
N LEU A 42 -2.09 -2.48 16.36
CA LEU A 42 -0.99 -3.33 16.78
C LEU A 42 -0.93 -3.48 18.30
N THR A 43 -1.23 -2.40 19.03
CA THR A 43 -1.35 -2.38 20.50
C THR A 43 -2.44 -1.37 20.91
N GLU A 44 -2.74 -1.23 22.20
CA GLU A 44 -3.67 -0.20 22.71
C GLU A 44 -3.25 1.24 22.35
N GLN A 45 -1.99 1.47 21.99
CA GLN A 45 -1.43 2.79 21.67
C GLN A 45 -0.77 2.88 20.29
N THR A 46 -0.73 1.78 19.53
CA THR A 46 -0.05 1.73 18.23
C THR A 46 -1.02 1.28 17.15
N GLU A 47 -1.25 2.16 16.19
CA GLU A 47 -2.08 1.90 15.02
C GLU A 47 -1.28 2.16 13.75
N ALA A 48 -1.35 1.21 12.82
CA ALA A 48 -0.83 1.37 11.48
C ALA A 48 -1.97 1.78 10.56
N ILE A 49 -1.81 2.92 9.88
CA ILE A 49 -2.80 3.45 8.95
C ILE A 49 -2.17 3.57 7.57
N TRP A 50 -2.83 3.02 6.55
CA TRP A 50 -2.43 3.13 5.16
C TRP A 50 -3.54 3.71 4.30
N ASP A 51 -3.19 4.78 3.59
CA ASP A 51 -4.02 5.36 2.55
C ASP A 51 -3.73 4.65 1.23
N THR A 52 -4.79 4.07 0.65
CA THR A 52 -4.69 3.31 -0.59
C THR A 52 -5.75 3.70 -1.59
N LEU A 53 -5.49 3.37 -2.86
CA LEU A 53 -6.40 3.59 -3.96
C LEU A 53 -6.55 2.31 -4.77
N LEU A 54 -7.78 1.84 -4.89
CA LEU A 54 -8.14 0.69 -5.72
C LEU A 54 -8.62 1.18 -7.09
N ILE A 55 -7.93 0.73 -8.15
CA ILE A 55 -8.29 1.02 -9.55
C ILE A 55 -8.40 -0.32 -10.28
N GLY A 56 -9.62 -0.72 -10.65
CA GLY A 56 -9.87 -2.06 -11.17
C GLY A 56 -9.47 -3.13 -10.14
N LYS A 57 -8.50 -3.97 -10.49
CA LYS A 57 -7.91 -5.00 -9.59
C LYS A 57 -6.52 -4.62 -9.09
N ARG A 58 -6.21 -3.33 -9.03
CA ARG A 58 -4.87 -2.84 -8.71
C ARG A 58 -4.93 -1.96 -7.48
N LEU A 59 -4.20 -2.33 -6.44
CA LEU A 59 -4.12 -1.55 -5.21
C LEU A 59 -2.86 -0.70 -5.19
N TYR A 60 -3.02 0.61 -5.06
CA TYR A 60 -1.93 1.57 -4.95
C TYR A 60 -1.78 2.00 -3.50
N ILE A 61 -0.56 1.92 -2.96
CA ILE A 61 -0.26 2.20 -1.55
C ILE A 61 0.83 3.26 -1.47
N GLN A 62 0.53 4.38 -0.80
CA GLN A 62 1.53 5.44 -0.57
C GLN A 62 2.42 5.11 0.64
N VAL A 63 3.73 5.07 0.44
CA VAL A 63 4.71 4.77 1.50
C VAL A 63 5.02 6.06 2.29
N ARG A 64 4.51 6.16 3.52
CA ARG A 64 4.72 7.31 4.43
C ARG A 64 6.08 7.26 5.14
N PRO A 65 6.62 8.39 5.67
CA PRO A 65 7.91 8.43 6.36
C PRO A 65 8.07 7.35 7.44
N SER A 66 7.05 7.17 8.26
CA SER A 66 6.96 6.17 9.33
C SER A 66 6.32 4.85 8.85
N PHE A 67 6.65 4.37 7.65
CA PHE A 67 5.98 3.19 7.09
C PHE A 67 6.32 1.89 7.83
N PHE A 68 7.55 1.78 8.36
CA PHE A 68 7.99 0.59 9.07
C PHE A 68 8.47 0.82 10.53
N PRO A 69 7.67 1.31 11.50
CA PRO A 69 8.03 1.23 12.92
C PRO A 69 7.95 -0.22 13.41
N ASP A 70 8.68 -0.59 14.46
CA ASP A 70 8.69 -1.96 15.01
C ASP A 70 7.26 -2.50 15.19
N GLY A 71 6.92 -3.59 14.49
CA GLY A 71 5.56 -4.21 14.46
C GLY A 71 4.75 -3.98 13.17
N SER A 72 5.10 -3.00 12.35
CA SER A 72 4.42 -2.65 11.08
C SER A 72 4.62 -3.62 9.91
N LYS A 73 5.62 -4.51 9.97
CA LYS A 73 5.88 -5.44 8.87
C LYS A 73 4.77 -6.47 8.75
N GLU A 74 4.44 -7.15 9.84
CA GLU A 74 3.32 -8.10 9.89
C GLU A 74 2.02 -7.41 9.48
N ALA A 75 1.85 -6.19 9.97
CA ALA A 75 0.75 -5.31 9.63
C ALA A 75 0.61 -5.09 8.11
N PHE A 76 1.74 -4.86 7.44
CA PHE A 76 1.81 -4.72 5.99
C PHE A 76 1.60 -6.05 5.26
N ILE A 77 2.09 -7.18 5.80
CA ILE A 77 1.80 -8.51 5.22
C ILE A 77 0.30 -8.78 5.24
N THR A 78 -0.39 -8.52 6.37
CA THR A 78 -1.85 -8.67 6.47
C THR A 78 -2.59 -7.79 5.45
N LEU A 79 -2.09 -6.59 5.16
CA LEU A 79 -2.63 -5.75 4.10
C LEU A 79 -2.49 -6.40 2.72
N LEU A 80 -1.34 -7.02 2.41
CA LEU A 80 -1.12 -7.71 1.14
C LEU A 80 -2.05 -8.92 1.00
N GLU A 81 -2.18 -9.73 2.06
CA GLU A 81 -3.09 -10.88 2.12
C GLU A 81 -4.55 -10.42 1.90
N TYR A 82 -4.98 -9.34 2.56
CA TYR A 82 -6.32 -8.80 2.35
C TYR A 82 -6.55 -8.33 0.91
N ALA A 83 -5.55 -7.68 0.30
CA ALA A 83 -5.64 -7.23 -1.09
C ALA A 83 -5.80 -8.40 -2.06
N GLU A 84 -5.13 -9.52 -1.81
CA GLU A 84 -5.23 -10.75 -2.58
C GLU A 84 -6.55 -11.50 -2.31
N GLU A 85 -6.83 -11.84 -1.05
CA GLU A 85 -7.89 -12.76 -0.69
C GLU A 85 -9.27 -12.11 -0.72
N VAL A 86 -9.36 -10.84 -0.31
CA VAL A 86 -10.65 -10.13 -0.16
C VAL A 86 -10.91 -9.21 -1.34
N LEU A 87 -9.96 -8.33 -1.68
CA LEU A 87 -10.14 -7.41 -2.79
C LEU A 87 -9.93 -8.06 -4.17
N LYS A 88 -9.38 -9.27 -4.21
CA LYS A 88 -9.07 -10.01 -5.46
C LYS A 88 -8.22 -9.18 -6.42
N CYS A 89 -7.25 -8.45 -5.86
CA CYS A 89 -6.29 -7.69 -6.64
C CYS A 89 -5.41 -8.63 -7.46
N THR A 90 -4.99 -8.18 -8.63
CA THR A 90 -3.95 -8.83 -9.45
C THR A 90 -2.59 -8.17 -9.22
N ASP A 91 -2.59 -6.90 -8.81
CA ASP A 91 -1.39 -6.09 -8.67
C ASP A 91 -1.46 -5.22 -7.44
N ILE A 92 -0.35 -5.16 -6.72
CA ILE A 92 -0.13 -4.21 -5.64
C ILE A 92 1.04 -3.32 -6.04
N ILE A 93 0.82 -2.00 -6.02
CA ILE A 93 1.79 -0.99 -6.40
C ILE A 93 2.10 -0.15 -5.17
N VAL A 94 3.36 -0.09 -4.77
CA VAL A 94 3.83 0.82 -3.72
C VAL A 94 4.49 2.05 -4.34
N CYS A 95 4.15 3.22 -3.80
CA CYS A 95 4.61 4.53 -4.27
C CYS A 95 5.52 5.16 -3.22
N LEU A 96 6.77 5.47 -3.58
CA LEU A 96 7.79 6.01 -2.70
C LEU A 96 8.41 7.29 -3.28
N LYS A 97 8.49 8.37 -2.50
CA LYS A 97 9.23 9.57 -2.94
C LYS A 97 10.73 9.27 -3.12
N LYS A 98 11.33 9.72 -4.23
CA LYS A 98 12.73 9.44 -4.58
C LYS A 98 13.76 10.18 -3.72
N ASP A 99 13.38 11.30 -3.13
CA ASP A 99 14.21 12.19 -2.30
C ASP A 99 14.38 11.70 -0.85
N ARG A 100 13.73 10.60 -0.49
CA ARG A 100 13.78 10.05 0.85
C ARG A 100 15.17 9.53 1.25
N PRO A 101 15.65 9.84 2.46
CA PRO A 101 16.95 9.38 2.93
C PRO A 101 17.00 7.85 3.13
N ASP A 102 15.88 7.24 3.48
CA ASP A 102 15.73 5.80 3.73
C ASP A 102 15.30 4.99 2.48
N ARG A 103 15.29 5.62 1.29
CA ARG A 103 14.85 5.01 0.03
C ARG A 103 15.50 3.67 -0.24
N ALA A 104 16.82 3.58 -0.10
CA ALA A 104 17.57 2.36 -0.42
C ALA A 104 17.16 1.19 0.48
N GLN A 105 16.91 1.45 1.77
CA GLN A 105 16.44 0.45 2.71
C GLN A 105 15.02 -0.01 2.35
N LEU A 106 14.11 0.92 2.04
CA LEU A 106 12.73 0.59 1.66
C LEU A 106 12.68 -0.25 0.39
N VAL A 107 13.42 0.13 -0.65
CA VAL A 107 13.50 -0.65 -1.89
C VAL A 107 13.97 -2.07 -1.62
N ARG A 108 15.02 -2.22 -0.79
CA ARG A 108 15.52 -3.54 -0.41
C ARG A 108 14.47 -4.36 0.33
N THR A 109 13.76 -3.75 1.28
CA THR A 109 12.67 -4.41 2.03
C THR A 109 11.56 -4.87 1.10
N PHE A 110 11.09 -4.01 0.19
CA PHE A 110 10.04 -4.40 -0.76
C PHE A 110 10.51 -5.49 -1.73
N MET A 111 11.77 -5.47 -2.17
CA MET A 111 12.33 -6.57 -2.97
C MET A 111 12.30 -7.91 -2.22
N TYR A 112 12.60 -7.92 -0.92
CA TYR A 112 12.46 -9.14 -0.09
C TYR A 112 11.00 -9.60 0.06
N LEU A 113 10.04 -8.68 -0.05
CA LEU A 113 8.60 -8.97 -0.08
C LEU A 113 8.10 -9.35 -1.48
N GLY A 114 8.99 -9.54 -2.46
CA GLY A 114 8.63 -9.94 -3.82
C GLY A 114 8.15 -8.80 -4.73
N PHE A 115 8.44 -7.55 -4.38
CA PHE A 115 8.20 -6.41 -5.27
C PHE A 115 9.37 -6.21 -6.25
N SER A 116 9.05 -5.73 -7.44
CA SER A 116 10.01 -5.33 -8.46
C SER A 116 9.82 -3.87 -8.85
N ILE A 117 10.91 -3.17 -9.20
CA ILE A 117 10.83 -1.77 -9.62
C ILE A 117 10.11 -1.67 -10.97
N LEU A 118 9.16 -0.75 -11.07
CA LEU A 118 8.54 -0.41 -12.35
C LEU A 118 9.42 0.60 -13.11
N PRO A 119 9.70 0.37 -14.40
CA PRO A 119 10.41 1.35 -15.21
C PRO A 119 9.56 2.61 -15.41
N PRO A 120 10.19 3.78 -15.63
CA PRO A 120 9.48 5.00 -16.02
C PRO A 120 8.62 4.75 -17.27
N GLY A 121 7.42 5.32 -17.30
CA GLY A 121 6.49 5.17 -18.42
C GLY A 121 5.75 3.83 -18.50
N HIS A 122 5.88 2.93 -17.52
CA HIS A 122 5.09 1.69 -17.48
C HIS A 122 3.59 2.01 -17.34
N GLU A 123 2.73 1.21 -17.98
CA GLU A 123 1.26 1.37 -18.00
C GLU A 123 0.56 1.34 -16.62
N LEU A 124 1.29 0.93 -15.58
CA LEU A 124 0.77 0.81 -14.22
C LEU A 124 1.01 2.09 -13.42
N LEU A 125 1.85 3.00 -13.93
CA LEU A 125 2.06 4.28 -13.30
C LEU A 125 0.79 5.12 -13.47
N PRO A 126 0.27 5.72 -12.39
CA PRO A 126 -0.90 6.59 -12.47
C PRO A 126 -0.65 7.80 -13.37
N HIS A 127 0.61 8.29 -13.41
CA HIS A 127 1.06 9.32 -14.32
C HIS A 127 2.34 8.85 -15.02
N ASN A 128 2.29 8.79 -16.35
CA ASN A 128 3.42 8.38 -17.20
C ASN A 128 4.65 9.30 -17.10
N ASN A 129 4.50 10.51 -16.53
CA ASN A 129 5.58 11.48 -16.33
C ASN A 129 5.89 11.76 -14.85
N ASP A 130 5.50 10.87 -13.92
CA ASP A 130 5.90 11.04 -12.52
C ASP A 130 7.41 10.81 -12.36
N THR A 131 8.13 11.92 -12.15
CA THR A 131 9.58 11.92 -11.94
C THR A 131 9.95 11.97 -10.46
N LEU A 132 9.00 12.28 -9.57
CA LEU A 132 9.22 12.47 -8.13
C LEU A 132 9.10 11.16 -7.35
N ASN A 133 8.29 10.23 -7.84
CA ASN A 133 8.03 8.95 -7.18
C ASN A 133 8.69 7.76 -7.90
N LEU A 134 9.17 6.82 -7.08
CA LEU A 134 9.55 5.48 -7.46
C LEU A 134 8.37 4.55 -7.21
N TYR A 135 8.07 3.67 -8.16
CA TYR A 135 7.01 2.69 -8.04
C TYR A 135 7.59 1.28 -8.04
N MET A 136 7.03 0.41 -7.20
CA MET A 136 7.34 -1.01 -7.22
C MET A 136 6.06 -1.83 -7.27
N ARG A 137 6.06 -2.92 -8.04
CA ARG A 137 4.91 -3.81 -8.25
C ARG A 137 5.17 -5.17 -7.63
N HIS A 138 4.16 -5.68 -6.94
CA HIS A 138 3.99 -7.08 -6.61
C HIS A 138 2.81 -7.64 -7.42
N ALA A 139 3.05 -8.68 -8.20
CA ALA A 139 2.02 -9.36 -8.97
C ALA A 139 1.52 -10.56 -8.16
N ILE A 140 0.21 -10.61 -7.92
CA ILE A 140 -0.45 -11.72 -7.23
C ILE A 140 -0.67 -12.83 -8.28
N VAL A 141 -0.17 -14.03 -7.99
CA VAL A 141 -0.07 -15.17 -8.94
C VAL A 141 -1.28 -16.09 -8.84
#